data_AF-A0A1H9VM29-F1
#
_entry.id   AF-A0A1H9VM29-F1
#
_cell.length_a   1.000
_cell.length_b   1.000
_cell.length_c   1.000
_cell.angle_alpha   90.00
_cell.angle_beta   90.00
_cell.angle_gamma   90.00
#
_symmetry.space_group_name_H-M   'P 1'
#
loop_
_entity.id
_entity.type
_entity.pdbx_description
1 polymer ?
#
loop_
_entity_poly.entity_id
_entity_poly.type
_entity_poly.pdbx_seq_one_letter_code
_entity_poly.pdbx_strand_id
1 'polypeptide(L)'
;MEQHEKVQQQPAGDMSVGEWLITMLIMIIPIVNIVMLFVWGFGSPDKRRNYARASLIWMAISIVLIIIFYGAIFAIIFSTSSF
;
A
#
# COMPACT_ATOMS: atom_id res chain seq x y z
N MET A 1 -14.21 -31.77 24.03
CA MET A 1 -14.46 -30.35 23.67
C MET A 1 -13.14 -29.65 23.29
N GLU A 2 -12.19 -30.36 22.69
CA GLU A 2 -10.83 -29.87 22.41
C GLU A 2 -10.65 -29.37 20.97
N GLN A 3 -11.74 -28.98 20.29
CA GLN A 3 -11.74 -28.58 18.87
C GLN A 3 -11.88 -27.06 18.67
N HIS A 4 -11.48 -26.25 19.66
CA HIS A 4 -11.60 -24.79 19.59
C HIS A 4 -10.34 -24.04 20.04
N GLU A 5 -9.15 -24.46 19.63
CA GLU A 5 -7.97 -23.57 19.76
C GLU A 5 -6.93 -23.79 18.67
N LYS A 6 -7.37 -23.83 17.41
CA LYS A 6 -6.53 -23.33 16.32
C LYS A 6 -6.87 -21.86 16.11
N VAL A 7 -6.82 -21.08 17.20
CA VAL A 7 -6.60 -19.63 17.04
C VAL A 7 -5.28 -19.58 16.29
N GLN A 8 -5.33 -19.17 15.04
CA GLN A 8 -4.17 -18.99 14.19
C GLN A 8 -3.21 -18.05 14.92
N GLN A 9 -2.33 -18.63 15.74
CA GLN A 9 -1.20 -17.95 16.34
C GLN A 9 -0.33 -17.60 15.15
N GLN A 10 -0.54 -16.39 14.63
CA GLN A 10 0.45 -15.65 13.86
C GLN A 10 1.76 -15.85 14.63
N PRO A 11 2.75 -16.58 14.09
CA PRO A 11 3.94 -16.87 14.87
C PRO A 11 4.55 -15.53 15.22
N ALA A 12 4.70 -15.28 16.52
CA ALA A 12 5.29 -14.11 17.16
C ALA A 12 6.81 -14.01 16.88
N GLY A 13 7.21 -14.24 15.63
CA GLY A 13 8.50 -13.91 15.10
C GLY A 13 8.34 -12.70 14.20
N ASP A 14 9.06 -11.63 14.48
CA ASP A 14 9.16 -10.49 13.58
C ASP A 14 9.54 -10.96 12.17
N MET A 15 9.09 -10.24 11.14
CA MET A 15 9.47 -10.57 9.77
C MET A 15 10.99 -10.54 9.63
N SER A 16 11.55 -11.61 9.05
CA SER A 16 12.98 -11.64 8.77
C SER A 16 13.34 -10.67 7.64
N VAL A 17 14.59 -10.24 7.58
CA VAL A 17 15.09 -9.37 6.49
C VAL A 17 14.84 -9.98 5.11
N GLY A 18 14.94 -11.31 4.97
CA GLY A 18 14.67 -12.02 3.72
C GLY A 18 13.22 -11.88 3.24
N GLU A 19 12.24 -11.90 4.16
CA GLU A 19 10.83 -11.71 3.80
C GLU A 19 10.54 -10.26 3.37
N TRP A 20 11.25 -9.29 3.96
CA TRP A 20 11.21 -7.89 3.53
C TRP A 20 11.83 -7.70 2.15
N LEU A 21 12.94 -8.37 1.84
CA LEU A 21 13.55 -8.34 0.51
C LEU A 21 12.60 -8.88 -0.56
N ILE A 22 11.91 -9.99 -0.30
CA ILE A 22 10.89 -10.53 -1.21
C ILE A 22 9.74 -9.54 -1.37
N THR A 23 9.30 -8.91 -0.27
CA THR A 23 8.26 -7.87 -0.30
C THR A 23 8.67 -6.70 -1.20
N MET A 24 9.91 -6.22 -1.07
CA MET A 24 10.45 -5.16 -1.93
C MET A 24 10.59 -5.58 -3.39
N LEU A 25 10.95 -6.83 -3.67
CA LEU A 25 11.02 -7.36 -5.03
C LEU A 25 9.63 -7.38 -5.70
N ILE A 26 8.59 -7.78 -4.96
CA ILE A 26 7.20 -7.73 -5.43
C ILE A 26 6.78 -6.28 -5.72
N MET A 27 7.21 -5.34 -4.89
CA MET A 27 6.85 -3.92 -5.04
C MET A 27 7.42 -3.27 -6.31
N ILE A 28 8.50 -3.80 -6.88
CA ILE A 28 9.06 -3.33 -8.15
C ILE A 28 8.07 -3.57 -9.31
N ILE A 29 7.26 -4.62 -9.24
CA ILE A 29 6.29 -4.95 -10.28
C ILE A 29 5.01 -4.13 -10.02
N PRO A 30 4.66 -3.13 -10.85
CA PRO A 30 3.65 -2.13 -10.50
C PRO A 30 2.26 -2.72 -10.22
N ILE A 31 1.80 -3.62 -11.11
CA ILE A 31 0.46 -4.23 -11.00
C ILE A 31 0.40 -5.18 -9.81
N VAL A 32 1.42 -6.02 -9.65
CA VAL A 32 1.46 -7.02 -8.57
C VAL A 32 1.59 -6.33 -7.22
N ASN A 33 2.35 -5.25 -7.12
CA ASN A 33 2.46 -4.41 -5.92
C ASN A 33 1.07 -3.99 -5.43
N ILE A 34 0.28 -3.36 -6.29
CA ILE A 34 -1.06 -2.88 -5.91
C ILE A 34 -1.95 -4.05 -5.47
N VAL A 35 -2.01 -5.14 -6.24
CA VAL A 35 -2.82 -6.32 -5.87
C VAL A 35 -2.39 -6.90 -4.53
N MET A 36 -1.09 -7.04 -4.29
CA MET A 36 -0.56 -7.59 -3.04
C MET A 36 -0.82 -6.67 -1.84
N LEU A 37 -0.83 -5.35 -2.02
CA LEU A 37 -1.25 -4.42 -0.97
C LEU A 37 -2.72 -4.62 -0.58
N PHE A 38 -3.62 -4.88 -1.54
CA PHE A 38 -5.01 -5.22 -1.22
C PHE A 38 -5.13 -6.59 -0.53
N VAL A 39 -4.40 -7.60 -1.01
CA VAL A 39 -4.41 -8.95 -0.43
C VAL A 39 -3.90 -8.92 1.02
N TRP A 40 -2.79 -8.23 1.31
CA TRP A 40 -2.26 -8.11 2.66
C TRP A 40 -3.06 -7.15 3.54
N GLY A 41 -3.63 -6.08 2.97
CA GLY A 41 -4.35 -5.04 3.71
C GLY A 41 -5.76 -5.46 4.16
N PHE A 42 -6.45 -6.24 3.32
CA PHE A 42 -7.86 -6.62 3.50
C PHE A 42 -8.13 -8.12 3.51
N GLY A 43 -7.15 -8.95 3.12
CA GLY A 43 -7.26 -10.40 3.20
C GLY A 43 -7.01 -10.94 4.61
N SER A 44 -6.54 -12.19 4.66
CA SER A 44 -6.26 -12.91 5.91
C SER A 44 -5.24 -12.18 6.81
N PRO A 45 -5.22 -12.45 8.13
CA PRO A 45 -4.24 -11.88 9.04
C PRO A 45 -2.78 -12.13 8.58
N ASP A 46 -2.13 -11.08 8.10
CA ASP A 46 -0.73 -11.08 7.65
C ASP A 46 0.09 -10.10 8.50
N LYS A 47 1.36 -10.41 8.74
CA LYS A 47 2.32 -9.54 9.42
C LYS A 47 2.53 -8.22 8.65
N ARG A 48 2.32 -8.24 7.33
CA ARG A 48 2.46 -7.09 6.42
C ARG A 48 1.22 -6.22 6.36
N ARG A 49 0.13 -6.55 7.06
CA ARG A 49 -1.16 -5.85 6.96
C ARG A 49 -1.08 -4.37 7.30
N ASN A 50 -0.33 -4.01 8.36
CA ASN A 50 -0.19 -2.60 8.75
C ASN A 50 0.62 -1.81 7.72
N TYR A 51 1.68 -2.42 7.18
CA TYR A 51 2.46 -1.84 6.08
C TYR A 51 1.57 -1.62 4.85
N ALA A 52 0.81 -2.64 4.45
CA ALA A 52 -0.05 -2.57 3.28
C ALA A 52 -1.12 -1.46 3.39
N ARG A 53 -1.76 -1.36 4.56
CA ARG A 53 -2.72 -0.28 4.85
C ARG A 53 -2.07 1.10 4.81
N ALA A 54 -0.89 1.26 5.40
CA ALA A 54 -0.16 2.53 5.36
C ALA A 54 0.20 2.93 3.92
N SER A 55 0.70 1.98 3.11
CA SER A 55 1.03 2.21 1.70
C SER A 55 -0.20 2.61 0.87
N LEU A 56 -1.36 1.98 1.10
CA LEU A 56 -2.62 2.36 0.43
C LEU A 56 -3.09 3.77 0.82
N ILE A 57 -2.97 4.15 2.09
CA ILE A 57 -3.30 5.50 2.56
C ILE A 57 -2.34 6.51 1.92
N TRP A 58 -1.03 6.22 1.91
CA TRP A 58 -0.05 7.06 1.23
C TRP A 58 -0.36 7.23 -0.25
N MET A 59 -0.72 6.14 -0.94
CA MET A 59 -1.11 6.20 -2.35
C MET A 59 -2.32 7.12 -2.57
N ALA A 60 -3.35 7.02 -1.71
CA ALA A 60 -4.51 7.91 -1.77
C ALA A 60 -4.13 9.38 -1.54
N ILE A 61 -3.29 9.66 -0.54
CA ILE A 61 -2.77 11.00 -0.25
C ILE A 61 -1.98 11.55 -1.46
N SER A 62 -1.09 10.74 -2.03
CA SER A 62 -0.29 11.12 -3.20
C SER A 62 -1.17 11.48 -4.40
N ILE A 63 -2.23 10.71 -4.66
CA ILE A 63 -3.19 11.02 -5.74
C ILE A 63 -3.84 12.39 -5.52
N VAL A 64 -4.31 12.67 -4.30
CA VAL A 64 -4.93 13.96 -3.96
C VAL A 64 -3.93 15.11 -4.14
N LEU A 65 -2.70 14.96 -3.66
CA LEU A 65 -1.65 15.96 -3.80
C LEU A 65 -1.29 16.22 -5.27
N ILE A 66 -1.20 15.16 -6.08
CA ILE A 66 -0.95 15.26 -7.53
C ILE A 66 -2.08 16.07 -8.20
N ILE A 67 -3.34 15.77 -7.89
CA ILE A 67 -4.48 16.50 -8.47
C ILE A 67 -4.41 17.99 -8.13
N ILE A 68 -4.14 18.34 -6.87
CA ILE A 68 -4.04 19.73 -6.44
C ILE A 68 -2.85 20.42 -7.14
N PHE A 69 -1.69 19.78 -7.15
CA PHE A 69 -0.46 20.35 -7.71
C PHE A 69 -0.56 20.55 -9.22
N TYR A 70 -0.92 19.51 -9.97
CA TYR A 70 -1.09 19.61 -11.43
C TYR A 70 -2.29 20.45 -11.81
N GLY A 71 -3.38 20.43 -11.04
CA GLY A 71 -4.52 21.31 -11.24
C GLY A 71 -4.17 22.79 -11.10
N ALA A 72 -3.37 23.14 -10.08
CA ALA A 72 -2.87 24.50 -9.90
C ALA A 72 -1.93 24.92 -11.05
N ILE A 73 -0.98 24.07 -11.44
CA ILE A 73 -0.09 24.33 -12.58
C ILE A 73 -0.88 24.51 -13.88
N PHE A 74 -1.85 23.62 -14.15
CA PHE A 74 -2.70 23.70 -15.32
C PHE A 74 -3.50 25.01 -15.35
N ALA A 75 -4.08 25.43 -14.22
CA ALA A 75 -4.80 26.69 -14.12
C ALA A 75 -3.90 27.91 -14.40
N ILE A 76 -2.68 27.91 -13.88
CA ILE A 76 -1.70 28.99 -14.14
C ILE A 76 -1.36 29.04 -15.63
N ILE A 77 -0.99 27.91 -16.25
CA ILE A 77 -0.65 27.82 -17.68
C ILE A 77 -1.84 28.22 -18.57
N PHE A 78 -3.05 27.77 -18.22
CA PHE A 78 -4.27 28.14 -18.96
C PHE A 78 -4.55 29.64 -18.86
N SER A 79 -4.37 30.23 -17.67
CA SER A 79 -4.56 31.68 -17.49
C SER A 79 -3.58 32.50 -18.30
N THR A 80 -2.30 32.11 -18.37
CA THR A 80 -1.26 32.87 -19.10
C THR A 80 -1.33 32.69 -20.62
N SER A 81 -1.84 31.55 -21.10
CA SER A 81 -2.04 31.31 -22.54
C SER A 81 -3.31 31.95 -23.10
N SER A 82 -4.18 32.48 -22.23
CA SER A 82 -5.42 33.17 -22.61
C SER A 82 -5.26 34.69 -22.80
N PHE A 83 -4.04 35.23 -22.72
CA PHE A 83 -3.70 36.64 -22.93
C PHE A 83 -2.89 36.86 -24.21
#